data_AF-A0A7C2W5F3-F1
#
_entry.id   AF-A0A7C2W5F3-F1
#
_cell.length_a   1.000
_cell.length_b   1.000
_cell.length_c   1.000
_cell.angle_alpha   90.00
_cell.angle_beta   90.00
_cell.angle_gamma   90.00
#
_symmetry.space_group_name_H-M   'P 1'
#
loop_
_entity.id
_entity.type
_entity.pdbx_description
1 polymer ?
#
loop_
_entity_poly.entity_id
_entity_poly.type
_entity_poly.pdbx_seq_one_letter_code
_entity_poly.pdbx_strand_id
1 'polypeptide(L)'
;VVLNFLQRLSGIATTTGKYVRAVKGTRAKIYDTRKTLPGWRVLEKYAVRCGGGYNHRMGLYDAVLIKDNHLADIGRNFDRDFEKRLTDIVRQAHATRGIKFVAVEVDHVDDQLDHVLRVPGVDIVLLDNMGQWQLKHAVQMRDAMRGKSGRPLLEASGNVTLHNVSAIAQSGVDRIAIGALTHSATAVDIGLDR
;
A
#
# COMPACT_ATOMS: atom_id res chain seq x y z
N VAL A 1 -13.38 20.08 -22.83
CA VAL A 1 -13.74 19.36 -21.59
C VAL A 1 -13.46 17.88 -21.69
N VAL A 2 -14.05 17.14 -22.66
CA VAL A 2 -13.84 15.69 -22.79
C VAL A 2 -12.37 15.29 -22.90
N LEU A 3 -11.57 16.03 -23.70
CA LEU A 3 -10.14 15.76 -23.87
C LEU A 3 -9.39 15.87 -22.54
N ASN A 4 -9.68 16.85 -21.69
CA ASN A 4 -9.01 17.01 -20.39
C ASN A 4 -9.18 15.77 -19.49
N PHE A 5 -10.37 15.16 -19.48
CA PHE A 5 -10.61 13.90 -18.77
C PHE A 5 -9.78 12.76 -19.38
N LEU A 6 -9.84 12.61 -20.70
CA LEU A 6 -9.12 11.55 -21.41
C LEU A 6 -7.60 11.67 -21.22
N GLN A 7 -7.04 12.85 -21.41
CA GLN A 7 -5.63 13.14 -21.24
C GLN A 7 -5.16 12.83 -19.80
N ARG A 8 -5.92 13.26 -18.78
CA ARG A 8 -5.61 13.03 -17.38
C ARG A 8 -5.67 11.55 -17.00
N LEU A 9 -6.78 10.87 -17.31
CA LEU A 9 -6.98 9.46 -16.96
C LEU A 9 -6.03 8.56 -17.76
N SER A 10 -5.76 8.87 -19.03
CA SER A 10 -4.74 8.17 -19.82
C SER A 10 -3.34 8.39 -19.27
N GLY A 11 -3.06 9.58 -18.71
CA GLY A 11 -1.82 9.88 -17.99
C GLY A 11 -1.59 8.98 -16.79
N ILE A 12 -2.62 8.80 -15.96
CA ILE A 12 -2.58 7.89 -14.81
C ILE A 12 -2.37 6.45 -15.28
N ALA A 13 -3.18 5.96 -16.22
CA ALA A 13 -3.06 4.58 -16.73
C ALA A 13 -1.67 4.32 -17.35
N THR A 14 -1.14 5.27 -18.13
CA THR A 14 0.19 5.20 -18.73
C THR A 14 1.29 5.15 -17.67
N THR A 15 1.19 6.02 -16.66
CA THR A 15 2.14 6.07 -15.53
C THR A 15 2.11 4.75 -14.76
N THR A 16 0.94 4.26 -14.37
CA THR A 16 0.78 2.95 -13.72
C THR A 16 1.37 1.83 -14.55
N GLY A 17 1.12 1.80 -15.87
CA GLY A 17 1.69 0.79 -16.75
C GLY A 17 3.22 0.78 -16.78
N LYS A 18 3.87 1.94 -16.63
CA LYS A 18 5.35 2.01 -16.49
C LYS A 18 5.81 1.31 -15.20
N TYR A 19 5.15 1.58 -14.07
CA TYR A 19 5.48 0.94 -12.79
C TYR A 19 5.21 -0.56 -12.80
N VAL A 20 4.08 -1.00 -13.37
CA VAL A 20 3.73 -2.42 -13.51
C VAL A 20 4.78 -3.15 -14.36
N ARG A 21 5.24 -2.55 -15.47
CA ARG A 21 6.33 -3.12 -16.27
C ARG A 21 7.65 -3.19 -15.49
N ALA A 22 7.97 -2.16 -14.71
CA ALA A 22 9.21 -2.08 -13.94
C ALA A 22 9.34 -3.17 -12.87
N VAL A 23 8.22 -3.74 -12.39
CA VAL A 23 8.22 -4.82 -11.39
C VAL A 23 7.95 -6.21 -11.96
N LYS A 24 7.88 -6.34 -13.30
CA LYS A 24 7.65 -7.62 -13.97
C LYS A 24 8.73 -8.64 -13.59
N GLY A 25 8.32 -9.87 -13.30
CA GLY A 25 9.21 -10.93 -12.82
C GLY A 25 9.34 -10.99 -11.30
N THR A 26 8.70 -10.08 -10.57
CA THR A 26 8.56 -10.16 -9.10
C THR A 26 7.13 -10.53 -8.70
N ARG A 27 6.90 -10.81 -7.41
CA ARG A 27 5.54 -11.00 -6.88
C ARG A 27 4.80 -9.68 -6.58
N ALA A 28 5.52 -8.55 -6.59
CA ALA A 28 5.00 -7.28 -6.15
C ALA A 28 3.91 -6.76 -7.09
N LYS A 29 2.78 -6.36 -6.50
CA LYS A 29 1.69 -5.68 -7.21
C LYS A 29 1.70 -4.18 -6.91
N ILE A 30 1.41 -3.38 -7.93
CA ILE A 30 1.37 -1.91 -7.81
C ILE A 30 -0.01 -1.46 -7.34
N TYR A 31 -0.06 -0.69 -6.25
CA TYR A 31 -1.29 -0.17 -5.66
C TYR A 31 -1.34 1.36 -5.71
N ASP A 32 -2.55 1.89 -5.92
CA ASP A 32 -2.83 3.32 -5.72
C ASP A 32 -2.88 3.70 -4.22
N THR A 33 -3.25 4.95 -3.94
CA THR A 33 -3.47 5.43 -2.58
C THR A 33 -4.76 6.26 -2.49
N ARG A 34 -4.96 6.95 -1.35
CA ARG A 34 -5.99 7.98 -1.19
C ARG A 34 -5.51 9.40 -1.56
N LYS A 35 -4.25 9.55 -2.00
CA LYS A 35 -3.66 10.82 -2.46
C LYS A 35 -4.16 11.13 -3.89
N THR A 36 -5.46 11.36 -4.00
CA THR A 36 -6.21 11.57 -5.25
C THR A 36 -6.73 12.99 -5.33
N LEU A 37 -7.00 13.49 -6.53
CA LEU A 37 -7.66 14.78 -6.70
C LEU A 37 -9.06 14.76 -6.05
N PRO A 38 -9.44 15.79 -5.26
CA PRO A 38 -10.77 15.85 -4.65
C PRO A 38 -11.89 15.74 -5.69
N GLY A 39 -12.90 14.91 -5.40
CA GLY A 39 -14.01 14.61 -6.32
C GLY A 39 -13.71 13.58 -7.42
N TRP A 40 -12.44 13.27 -7.70
CA TRP A 40 -12.05 12.44 -8.85
C TRP A 40 -11.60 11.02 -8.48
N ARG A 41 -11.60 10.67 -7.19
CA ARG A 41 -11.04 9.39 -6.71
C ARG A 41 -11.52 8.16 -7.48
N VAL A 42 -12.81 8.06 -7.78
CA VAL A 42 -13.35 6.90 -8.51
C VAL A 42 -12.74 6.82 -9.93
N LEU A 43 -12.64 7.95 -10.63
CA LEU A 43 -12.06 8.03 -11.97
C LEU A 43 -10.56 7.73 -11.96
N GLU A 44 -9.82 8.31 -11.02
CA GLU A 44 -8.37 8.11 -10.92
C GLU A 44 -8.03 6.66 -10.57
N LYS A 45 -8.77 6.05 -9.64
CA LYS A 45 -8.60 4.62 -9.31
C LYS A 45 -9.02 3.71 -10.45
N TYR A 46 -10.05 4.07 -11.22
CA TYR A 46 -10.39 3.37 -12.46
C TYR A 46 -9.22 3.41 -13.46
N ALA A 47 -8.62 4.58 -13.66
CA ALA A 47 -7.46 4.73 -14.54
C ALA A 47 -6.24 3.90 -14.08
N VAL A 48 -5.99 3.81 -12.77
CA VAL A 48 -4.94 2.90 -12.25
C VAL A 48 -5.23 1.45 -12.63
N ARG A 49 -6.48 0.98 -12.50
CA ARG A 49 -6.86 -0.37 -12.96
C ARG A 49 -6.64 -0.57 -14.46
N CYS A 50 -6.97 0.42 -15.28
CA CYS A 50 -6.70 0.38 -16.73
C CYS A 50 -5.20 0.26 -17.03
N GLY A 51 -4.33 0.87 -16.23
CA GLY A 51 -2.88 0.75 -16.33
C GLY A 51 -2.30 -0.58 -15.81
N GLY A 52 -3.14 -1.51 -15.34
CA GLY A 52 -2.73 -2.80 -14.77
C GLY A 52 -2.37 -2.76 -13.28
N GLY A 53 -2.61 -1.62 -12.61
CA GLY A 53 -2.46 -1.51 -11.15
C GLY A 53 -3.66 -2.08 -10.40
N TYR A 54 -3.57 -2.02 -9.08
CA TYR A 54 -4.60 -2.46 -8.15
C TYR A 54 -5.08 -1.31 -7.27
N ASN A 55 -6.32 -1.40 -6.81
CA ASN A 55 -6.87 -0.40 -5.91
C ASN A 55 -6.60 -0.81 -4.46
N HIS A 56 -5.98 0.09 -3.72
CA HIS A 56 -6.05 0.11 -2.26
C HIS A 56 -7.48 0.53 -1.84
N ARG A 57 -7.73 0.62 -0.53
CA ARG A 57 -8.99 1.13 0.04
C ARG A 57 -9.50 2.40 -0.63
N MET A 58 -10.81 2.49 -0.87
CA MET A 58 -11.48 3.64 -1.47
C MET A 58 -11.57 4.82 -0.50
N GLY A 59 -11.78 4.54 0.79
CA GLY A 59 -12.00 5.56 1.80
C GLY A 59 -11.62 5.08 3.19
N LEU A 60 -12.10 5.78 4.20
CA LEU A 60 -11.97 5.34 5.60
C LEU A 60 -13.01 4.28 5.97
N TYR A 61 -14.06 4.13 5.16
CA TYR A 61 -15.20 3.26 5.43
C TYR A 61 -15.00 1.80 4.97
N ASP A 62 -14.04 1.51 4.10
CA ASP A 62 -13.89 0.17 3.49
C ASP A 62 -12.64 -0.59 3.93
N ALA A 63 -11.75 0.03 4.69
CA ALA A 63 -10.64 -0.65 5.37
C ALA A 63 -10.03 0.21 6.49
N VAL A 64 -9.59 -0.47 7.55
CA VAL A 64 -8.85 0.16 8.65
C VAL A 64 -7.36 0.17 8.33
N LEU A 65 -6.70 1.30 8.56
CA LEU A 65 -5.24 1.42 8.51
C LEU A 65 -4.82 2.09 9.82
N ILE A 66 -4.22 1.30 10.70
CA ILE A 66 -3.66 1.74 11.97
C ILE A 66 -2.29 2.33 11.65
N LYS A 67 -2.10 3.61 11.94
CA LYS A 67 -0.86 4.35 11.68
C LYS A 67 -0.03 4.51 12.95
N ASP A 68 1.21 4.94 12.80
CA ASP A 68 2.14 5.34 13.87
C ASP A 68 1.47 6.12 15.01
N ASN A 69 0.67 7.14 14.68
CA ASN A 69 -0.03 7.96 15.66
C ASN A 69 -1.06 7.17 16.48
N HIS A 70 -1.74 6.20 15.87
CA HIS A 70 -2.68 5.31 16.56
C HIS A 70 -1.94 4.27 17.40
N LEU A 71 -0.79 3.76 16.92
CA LEU A 71 0.04 2.84 17.70
C LEU A 71 0.59 3.51 18.97
N ALA A 72 0.98 4.79 18.86
CA ALA A 72 1.41 5.59 20.00
C ALA A 72 0.33 5.73 21.08
N ASP A 73 -0.95 5.79 20.69
CA ASP A 73 -2.10 5.83 21.60
C ASP A 73 -2.43 4.45 22.21
N ILE A 74 -2.12 3.36 21.51
CA ILE A 74 -2.35 1.99 21.98
C ILE A 74 -1.35 1.61 23.08
N GLY A 75 -0.09 2.00 22.93
CA GLY A 75 0.96 1.75 23.90
C GLY A 75 2.32 2.17 23.37
N ARG A 76 2.93 3.19 23.99
CA ARG A 76 4.31 3.58 23.67
C ARG A 76 5.28 2.45 24.05
N ASN A 77 6.25 2.16 23.19
CA ASN A 77 7.33 1.18 23.40
C ASN A 77 6.92 -0.31 23.39
N PHE A 78 5.79 -0.69 22.77
CA PHE A 78 5.42 -2.09 22.61
C PHE A 78 5.46 -2.89 23.92
N ASP A 79 4.84 -2.32 24.97
CA ASP A 79 4.75 -2.99 26.27
C ASP A 79 4.04 -4.36 26.18
N ARG A 80 4.06 -5.14 27.28
CA ARG A 80 3.50 -6.51 27.29
C ARG A 80 2.02 -6.59 26.89
N ASP A 81 1.26 -5.51 27.01
CA ASP A 81 -0.16 -5.45 26.69
C ASP A 81 -0.43 -4.90 25.28
N PHE A 82 0.58 -4.44 24.56
CA PHE A 82 0.46 -3.89 23.21
C PHE A 82 -0.20 -4.89 22.25
N GLU A 83 0.32 -6.12 22.18
CA GLU A 83 -0.20 -7.15 21.27
C GLU A 83 -1.66 -7.50 21.57
N LYS A 84 -2.03 -7.55 22.86
CA LYS A 84 -3.41 -7.80 23.29
C LYS A 84 -4.34 -6.66 22.87
N ARG A 85 -3.95 -5.41 23.10
CA ARG A 85 -4.74 -4.23 22.70
C ARG A 85 -4.88 -4.12 21.19
N LEU A 86 -3.80 -4.34 20.45
CA LEU A 86 -3.84 -4.34 18.98
C LEU A 86 -4.71 -5.49 18.46
N THR A 87 -4.65 -6.68 19.07
CA THR A 87 -5.53 -7.82 18.73
C THR A 87 -7.00 -7.47 18.93
N ASP A 88 -7.36 -6.81 20.02
CA ASP A 88 -8.73 -6.37 20.27
C ASP A 88 -9.24 -5.37 19.21
N ILE A 89 -8.40 -4.40 18.83
CA ILE A 89 -8.72 -3.41 17.79
C ILE A 89 -8.88 -4.09 16.43
N VAL A 90 -7.97 -4.99 16.05
CA VAL A 90 -8.04 -5.74 14.79
C VAL A 90 -9.31 -6.58 14.74
N ARG A 91 -9.65 -7.26 15.84
CA ARG A 91 -10.89 -8.06 15.95
C ARG A 91 -12.14 -7.18 15.79
N GLN A 92 -12.19 -6.03 16.46
CA GLN A 92 -13.32 -5.09 16.35
C GLN A 92 -13.46 -4.51 14.92
N ALA A 93 -12.33 -4.19 14.28
CA ALA A 93 -12.32 -3.73 12.90
C ALA A 93 -12.92 -4.78 11.95
N HIS A 94 -12.57 -6.06 12.11
CA HIS A 94 -13.17 -7.15 11.33
C HIS A 94 -14.65 -7.41 11.64
N ALA A 95 -15.10 -7.16 12.87
CA ALA A 95 -16.51 -7.24 13.23
C ALA A 95 -17.36 -6.10 12.62
N THR A 96 -16.71 -5.02 12.14
CA THR A 96 -17.40 -3.87 11.55
C THR A 96 -17.83 -4.17 10.11
N ARG A 97 -19.12 -4.07 9.83
CA ARG A 97 -19.69 -4.35 8.50
C ARG A 97 -19.07 -3.44 7.43
N GLY A 98 -18.58 -4.05 6.35
CA GLY A 98 -18.05 -3.33 5.18
C GLY A 98 -16.52 -3.13 5.19
N ILE A 99 -15.84 -3.44 6.28
CA ILE A 99 -14.38 -3.47 6.35
C ILE A 99 -13.87 -4.67 5.55
N LYS A 100 -13.02 -4.41 4.55
CA LYS A 100 -12.46 -5.43 3.65
C LYS A 100 -11.16 -6.03 4.16
N PHE A 101 -10.38 -5.22 4.90
CA PHE A 101 -9.10 -5.61 5.46
C PHE A 101 -8.67 -4.65 6.58
N VAL A 102 -7.76 -5.12 7.42
CA VAL A 102 -7.06 -4.33 8.43
C VAL A 102 -5.58 -4.27 8.09
N ALA A 103 -5.06 -3.05 7.96
CA ALA A 103 -3.65 -2.78 7.73
C ALA A 103 -3.02 -2.10 8.94
N VAL A 104 -1.75 -2.38 9.20
CA VAL A 104 -0.95 -1.71 10.24
C VAL A 104 0.30 -1.13 9.59
N GLU A 105 0.54 0.14 9.80
CA GLU A 105 1.76 0.85 9.38
C GLU A 105 2.87 0.61 10.41
N VAL A 106 4.06 0.33 9.90
CA VAL A 106 5.28 0.15 10.68
C VAL A 106 6.35 1.03 10.07
N ASP A 107 7.03 1.82 10.89
CA ASP A 107 8.14 2.69 10.48
C ASP A 107 9.52 2.14 10.86
N HIS A 108 9.59 1.19 11.82
CA HIS A 108 10.84 0.54 12.24
C HIS A 108 10.70 -1.00 12.25
N VAL A 109 11.53 -1.68 11.46
CA VAL A 109 11.50 -3.15 11.31
C VAL A 109 11.89 -3.86 12.61
N ASP A 110 12.97 -3.41 13.24
CA ASP A 110 13.62 -4.17 14.31
C ASP A 110 12.77 -4.21 15.60
N ASP A 111 11.97 -3.16 15.85
CA ASP A 111 11.20 -3.04 17.09
C ASP A 111 9.70 -3.29 16.92
N GLN A 112 9.08 -2.90 15.79
CA GLN A 112 7.62 -2.92 15.69
C GLN A 112 7.09 -4.14 14.94
N LEU A 113 7.83 -4.59 13.91
CA LEU A 113 7.30 -5.58 12.98
C LEU A 113 7.07 -6.95 13.64
N ASP A 114 7.92 -7.39 14.57
CA ASP A 114 7.73 -8.66 15.31
C ASP A 114 6.39 -8.67 16.06
N HIS A 115 6.13 -7.62 16.84
CA HIS A 115 4.87 -7.48 17.58
C HIS A 115 3.64 -7.47 16.66
N VAL A 116 3.70 -6.74 15.54
CA VAL A 116 2.59 -6.69 14.58
C VAL A 116 2.38 -8.05 13.89
N LEU A 117 3.44 -8.79 13.57
CA LEU A 117 3.35 -10.11 12.94
C LEU A 117 2.76 -11.19 13.87
N ARG A 118 2.88 -11.02 15.19
CA ARG A 118 2.26 -11.88 16.21
C ARG A 118 0.75 -11.66 16.31
N VAL A 119 0.25 -10.48 15.96
CA VAL A 119 -1.18 -10.17 16.06
C VAL A 119 -1.99 -10.89 14.97
N PRO A 120 -2.95 -11.76 15.34
CA PRO A 120 -3.81 -12.42 14.37
C PRO A 120 -4.78 -11.43 13.72
N GLY A 121 -5.14 -11.69 12.46
CA GLY A 121 -6.12 -10.90 11.72
C GLY A 121 -5.58 -9.63 11.04
N VAL A 122 -4.30 -9.28 11.23
CA VAL A 122 -3.65 -8.26 10.39
C VAL A 122 -3.54 -8.81 8.97
N ASP A 123 -4.10 -8.10 7.99
CA ASP A 123 -4.10 -8.53 6.60
C ASP A 123 -2.90 -8.00 5.83
N ILE A 124 -2.48 -6.78 6.16
CA ILE A 124 -1.40 -6.05 5.49
C ILE A 124 -0.55 -5.36 6.54
N VAL A 125 0.77 -5.45 6.42
CA VAL A 125 1.70 -4.56 7.12
C VAL A 125 2.31 -3.61 6.10
N LEU A 126 2.11 -2.32 6.33
CA LEU A 126 2.62 -1.25 5.48
C LEU A 126 3.96 -0.77 6.05
N LEU A 127 5.02 -0.98 5.28
CA LEU A 127 6.39 -0.65 5.60
C LEU A 127 6.70 0.74 5.05
N ASP A 128 6.70 1.76 5.91
CA ASP A 128 6.82 3.16 5.48
C ASP A 128 8.28 3.63 5.38
N ASN A 129 8.65 4.18 4.22
CA ASN A 129 9.96 4.80 3.93
C ASN A 129 11.19 3.91 4.23
N MET A 130 11.05 2.59 4.13
CA MET A 130 12.12 1.64 4.39
C MET A 130 13.08 1.45 3.21
N GLY A 131 14.37 1.35 3.52
CA GLY A 131 15.41 1.00 2.55
C GLY A 131 15.34 -0.46 2.10
N GLN A 132 16.05 -0.79 1.01
CA GLN A 132 16.00 -2.14 0.42
C GLN A 132 16.40 -3.26 1.38
N TRP A 133 17.43 -3.04 2.23
CA TRP A 133 17.83 -4.01 3.24
C TRP A 133 16.73 -4.25 4.29
N GLN A 134 16.10 -3.17 4.79
CA GLN A 134 15.00 -3.25 5.75
C GLN A 134 13.81 -4.02 5.18
N LEU A 135 13.42 -3.73 3.92
CA LEU A 135 12.33 -4.44 3.25
C LEU A 135 12.64 -5.95 3.12
N LYS A 136 13.87 -6.29 2.73
CA LYS A 136 14.30 -7.70 2.63
C LYS A 136 14.27 -8.37 4.01
N HIS A 137 14.73 -7.68 5.05
CA HIS A 137 14.69 -8.18 6.43
C HIS A 137 13.24 -8.41 6.90
N ALA A 138 12.34 -7.46 6.64
CA ALA A 138 10.92 -7.57 6.94
C ALA A 138 10.27 -8.79 6.26
N VAL A 139 10.58 -9.03 4.97
CA VAL A 139 10.13 -10.21 4.23
C VAL A 139 10.64 -11.50 4.86
N GLN A 140 11.91 -11.56 5.23
CA GLN A 140 12.49 -12.73 5.89
C GLN A 140 11.82 -13.01 7.23
N MET A 141 11.58 -11.96 8.04
CA MET A 141 10.93 -12.10 9.34
C MET A 141 9.47 -12.58 9.19
N ARG A 142 8.70 -11.98 8.28
CA ARG A 142 7.33 -12.42 7.96
C ARG A 142 7.33 -13.87 7.51
N ASP A 143 8.20 -14.24 6.58
CA ASP A 143 8.26 -15.59 6.02
C ASP A 143 8.68 -16.64 7.08
N ALA A 144 9.56 -16.28 8.02
CA ALA A 144 9.96 -17.16 9.13
C ALA A 144 8.83 -17.38 10.15
N MET A 145 8.07 -16.33 10.48
CA MET A 145 7.00 -16.40 11.49
C MET A 145 5.67 -16.90 10.95
N ARG A 146 5.36 -16.63 9.67
CA ARG A 146 4.03 -16.84 9.07
C ARG A 146 4.06 -17.75 7.85
N GLY A 147 5.24 -18.09 7.33
CA GLY A 147 5.42 -18.84 6.09
C GLY A 147 5.44 -17.96 4.84
N LYS A 148 6.05 -18.47 3.76
CA LYS A 148 6.28 -17.74 2.48
C LYS A 148 5.03 -17.26 1.75
N SER A 149 3.89 -17.91 2.02
CA SER A 149 2.56 -17.55 1.49
C SER A 149 1.61 -17.09 2.60
N GLY A 150 2.14 -16.82 3.80
CA GLY A 150 1.38 -16.45 4.98
C GLY A 150 0.94 -14.99 4.96
N ARG A 151 -0.18 -14.72 5.63
CA ARG A 151 -0.55 -13.36 6.04
C ARG A 151 0.23 -12.94 7.29
N PRO A 152 0.49 -11.64 7.47
CA PRO A 152 0.03 -10.51 6.65
C PRO A 152 0.84 -10.36 5.35
N LEU A 153 0.23 -9.72 4.33
CA LEU A 153 0.95 -9.24 3.14
C LEU A 153 1.85 -8.06 3.53
N LEU A 154 3.03 -7.96 2.93
CA LEU A 154 3.90 -6.79 3.14
C LEU A 154 3.73 -5.79 2.00
N GLU A 155 3.44 -4.54 2.35
CA GLU A 155 3.29 -3.43 1.42
C GLU A 155 4.38 -2.38 1.65
N ALA A 156 5.24 -2.14 0.65
CA ALA A 156 6.15 -1.01 0.69
C ALA A 156 5.43 0.31 0.35
N SER A 157 5.73 1.36 1.09
CA SER A 157 5.20 2.71 0.87
C SER A 157 6.30 3.75 1.14
N GLY A 158 6.13 4.96 0.59
CA GLY A 158 7.04 6.08 0.80
C GLY A 158 8.07 6.22 -0.32
N ASN A 159 8.18 7.44 -0.87
CA ASN A 159 9.18 7.86 -1.86
C ASN A 159 9.46 6.88 -3.03
N VAL A 160 8.44 6.15 -3.48
CA VAL A 160 8.55 5.20 -4.59
C VAL A 160 8.59 5.94 -5.94
N THR A 161 9.63 5.68 -6.72
CA THR A 161 9.90 6.25 -8.03
C THR A 161 10.13 5.15 -9.08
N LEU A 162 10.08 5.48 -10.36
CA LEU A 162 10.44 4.51 -11.41
C LEU A 162 11.89 4.03 -11.31
N HIS A 163 12.77 4.82 -10.71
CA HIS A 163 14.18 4.46 -10.53
C HIS A 163 14.39 3.41 -9.43
N ASN A 164 13.58 3.43 -8.36
CA ASN A 164 13.78 2.53 -7.21
C ASN A 164 12.76 1.38 -7.14
N VAL A 165 11.62 1.45 -7.83
CA VAL A 165 10.53 0.48 -7.67
C VAL A 165 10.94 -0.97 -7.99
N SER A 166 11.84 -1.18 -8.95
CA SER A 166 12.35 -2.52 -9.26
C SER A 166 13.15 -3.10 -8.09
N ALA A 167 14.01 -2.30 -7.46
CA ALA A 167 14.81 -2.73 -6.30
C ALA A 167 13.91 -3.02 -5.08
N ILE A 168 12.89 -2.18 -4.86
CA ILE A 168 11.86 -2.41 -3.85
C ILE A 168 11.14 -3.73 -4.12
N ALA A 169 10.70 -3.98 -5.35
CA ALA A 169 10.00 -5.22 -5.70
C ALA A 169 10.88 -6.47 -5.54
N GLN A 170 12.17 -6.38 -5.84
CA GLN A 170 13.15 -7.46 -5.67
C GLN A 170 13.43 -7.80 -4.20
N SER A 171 13.10 -6.93 -3.25
CA SER A 171 13.15 -7.27 -1.82
C SER A 171 12.18 -8.42 -1.47
N GLY A 172 11.17 -8.63 -2.32
CA GLY A 172 10.14 -9.63 -2.12
C GLY A 172 8.91 -9.11 -1.41
N VAL A 173 8.66 -7.81 -1.32
CA VAL A 173 7.34 -7.33 -0.85
C VAL A 173 6.20 -7.77 -1.77
N ASP A 174 5.01 -7.95 -1.22
CA ASP A 174 3.84 -8.41 -1.97
C ASP A 174 3.17 -7.25 -2.73
N ARG A 175 3.28 -6.05 -2.17
CA ARG A 175 2.56 -4.85 -2.62
C ARG A 175 3.47 -3.63 -2.57
N ILE A 176 3.25 -2.67 -3.46
CA ILE A 176 3.93 -1.38 -3.45
C ILE A 176 2.87 -0.30 -3.67
N ALA A 177 2.63 0.53 -2.65
CA ALA A 177 1.68 1.63 -2.70
C ALA A 177 2.35 2.91 -3.19
N ILE A 178 1.84 3.51 -4.26
CA ILE A 178 2.50 4.63 -4.94
C ILE A 178 1.51 5.80 -5.10
N GLY A 179 1.72 6.85 -4.31
CA GLY A 179 0.90 8.06 -4.38
C GLY A 179 1.00 8.79 -5.72
N ALA A 180 2.21 8.83 -6.29
CA ALA A 180 2.52 9.59 -7.50
C ALA A 180 1.70 9.15 -8.73
N LEU A 181 1.16 7.92 -8.72
CA LEU A 181 0.27 7.42 -9.77
C LEU A 181 -0.95 8.31 -9.95
N THR A 182 -1.48 8.86 -8.87
CA THR A 182 -2.65 9.72 -8.90
C THR A 182 -2.22 11.17 -8.77
N HIS A 183 -1.57 11.60 -7.68
CA HIS A 183 -1.32 13.04 -7.45
C HIS A 183 -0.28 13.69 -8.38
N SER A 184 0.53 12.92 -9.12
CA SER A 184 1.62 13.45 -9.94
C SER A 184 1.69 12.92 -11.38
N ALA A 185 0.72 12.10 -11.81
CA ALA A 185 0.72 11.58 -13.18
C ALA A 185 0.56 12.71 -14.22
N THR A 186 1.52 12.79 -15.14
CA THR A 186 1.50 13.70 -16.29
C THR A 186 0.38 13.31 -17.24
N ALA A 187 -0.39 14.29 -17.72
CA ALA A 187 -1.40 14.08 -18.74
C ALA A 187 -0.76 13.59 -20.05
N VAL A 188 -1.45 12.69 -20.76
CA VAL A 188 -1.07 12.33 -22.14
C VAL A 188 -1.55 13.43 -23.08
N ASP A 189 -0.76 13.75 -24.10
CA ASP A 189 -1.17 14.69 -25.14
C ASP A 189 -2.12 14.00 -26.14
N ILE A 190 -3.33 14.54 -26.30
CA ILE A 190 -4.40 13.99 -27.14
C ILE A 190 -5.10 15.17 -27.83
N GLY A 191 -5.06 15.20 -29.17
CA GLY A 191 -5.79 16.14 -30.01
C GLY A 191 -7.10 15.57 -30.53
N LEU A 192 -7.95 16.45 -31.07
CA LEU A 192 -9.14 16.09 -31.85
C LEU A 192 -9.08 16.84 -33.17
N ASP A 193 -8.72 16.13 -34.24
CA ASP A 193 -8.65 16.67 -35.59
C ASP A 193 -9.99 16.49 -36.31
N ARG A 194 -10.28 17.38 -37.27
CA ARG A 194 -11.46 17.34 -38.15
C ARG A 194 -11.06 17.04 -39.58
#